data_AF-A0A267MEF2-F1
#
_entry.id   AF-A0A267MEF2-F1
#
_cell.length_a   1.000
_cell.length_b   1.000
_cell.length_c   1.000
_cell.angle_alpha   90.00
_cell.angle_beta   90.00
_cell.angle_gamma   90.00
#
_symmetry.space_group_name_H-M   'P 1'
#
loop_
_entity.id
_entity.type
_entity.pdbx_description
1 polymer ?
#
loop_
_entity_poly.entity_id
_entity_poly.type
_entity_poly.pdbx_seq_one_letter_code
_entity_poly.pdbx_strand_id
1 'polypeptide(L)'
;MQGKVRNIKRVATHIEWAMTIGNKEKLINHIDEMMSLCSEVKAEMMEKKSFGDKIKVEIINEIPFLYKPILKKDYYEGTYLEEFAEKRSDELKLSKSINNHNKFWQSYEIIKGNIFGSVPMELLNEDGIRDLKRFGWDECNVRVIDVLERKCDFNEMIEFCDTEYGKYVIVKEKSTGVEMILHYMIG
;
A
#
# COMPACT_ATOMS: atom_id res chain seq x y z
N MET A 1 -20.05 17.03 -6.26
CA MET A 1 -20.00 15.93 -7.26
C MET A 1 -21.00 16.05 -8.43
N GLN A 2 -22.32 15.89 -8.23
CA GLN A 2 -23.29 15.82 -9.35
C GLN A 2 -23.29 17.05 -10.28
N GLY A 3 -23.11 18.26 -9.73
CA GLY A 3 -22.97 19.50 -10.53
C GLY A 3 -21.71 19.52 -11.40
N LYS A 4 -20.56 19.04 -10.88
CA LYS A 4 -19.30 18.99 -11.64
C LYS A 4 -19.34 17.94 -12.75
N VAL A 5 -19.94 16.78 -12.50
CA VAL A 5 -20.20 15.76 -13.54
C VAL A 5 -21.09 16.31 -14.65
N ARG A 6 -22.11 17.12 -14.30
CA ARG A 6 -22.94 17.80 -15.30
C ARG A 6 -22.15 18.84 -16.10
N ASN A 7 -21.21 19.55 -15.48
CA ASN A 7 -20.33 20.50 -16.17
C ASN A 7 -19.36 19.80 -17.13
N ILE A 8 -18.75 18.68 -16.73
CA ILE A 8 -17.89 17.88 -17.62
C ILE A 8 -18.67 17.41 -18.86
N LYS A 9 -19.91 16.91 -18.67
CA LYS A 9 -20.79 16.52 -19.79
C LYS A 9 -21.08 17.69 -20.71
N ARG A 10 -21.35 18.88 -20.17
CA ARG A 10 -21.58 20.10 -20.96
C ARG A 10 -20.35 20.47 -21.79
N VAL A 11 -19.16 20.45 -21.20
CA VAL A 11 -17.90 20.77 -21.90
C VAL A 11 -17.60 19.73 -22.99
N ALA A 12 -17.87 18.44 -22.74
CA ALA A 12 -17.77 17.40 -23.77
C ALA A 12 -18.63 17.71 -24.99
N THR A 13 -19.88 18.11 -24.79
CA THR A 13 -20.76 18.53 -25.88
C THR A 13 -20.21 19.77 -26.61
N HIS A 14 -19.63 20.73 -25.90
CA HIS A 14 -19.03 21.91 -26.57
C HIS A 14 -17.78 21.56 -27.38
N ILE A 15 -16.98 20.59 -26.94
CA ILE A 15 -15.83 20.04 -27.70
C ILE A 15 -16.33 19.43 -29.01
N GLU A 16 -17.34 18.56 -28.96
CA GLU A 16 -17.94 17.91 -30.13
C GLU A 16 -18.45 18.95 -31.16
N TRP A 17 -19.12 20.00 -30.67
CA TRP A 17 -19.60 21.09 -31.52
C TRP A 17 -18.44 21.90 -32.13
N ALA A 18 -17.41 22.23 -31.35
CA ALA A 18 -16.24 22.97 -31.84
C ALA A 18 -15.45 22.19 -32.89
N MET A 19 -15.37 20.85 -32.77
CA MET A 19 -14.80 19.97 -33.79
C MET A 19 -15.61 20.00 -35.09
N THR A 20 -16.93 19.93 -35.00
CA THR A 20 -17.82 19.94 -36.19
C THR A 20 -17.73 21.26 -36.96
N ILE A 21 -17.55 22.38 -36.26
CA ILE A 21 -17.47 23.73 -36.85
C ILE A 21 -16.03 24.08 -37.28
N GLY A 22 -15.04 23.27 -36.92
CA GLY A 22 -13.63 23.49 -37.29
C GLY A 22 -12.94 24.65 -36.57
N ASN A 23 -13.50 25.12 -35.44
CA ASN A 23 -12.94 26.23 -34.68
C ASN A 23 -11.88 25.74 -33.69
N LYS A 24 -10.62 25.73 -34.12
CA LYS A 24 -9.47 25.23 -33.33
C LYS A 24 -9.25 25.97 -32.02
N GLU A 25 -9.47 27.29 -31.99
CA GLU A 25 -9.26 28.10 -30.79
C GLU A 25 -10.29 27.76 -29.70
N LYS A 26 -11.58 27.67 -30.07
CA LYS A 26 -12.64 27.23 -29.14
C LYS A 26 -12.43 25.79 -28.68
N LEU A 27 -11.94 24.92 -29.56
CA LEU A 27 -11.64 23.54 -29.22
C LEU A 27 -10.58 23.45 -28.12
N ILE A 28 -9.46 24.19 -28.26
CA ILE A 28 -8.40 24.24 -27.25
C ILE A 28 -8.95 24.75 -25.91
N ASN A 29 -9.70 25.86 -25.92
CA ASN A 29 -10.28 26.43 -24.70
C ASN A 29 -11.21 25.44 -23.96
N HIS A 30 -12.04 24.68 -24.69
CA HIS A 30 -12.91 23.68 -24.07
C HIS A 30 -12.14 22.45 -23.56
N ILE A 31 -11.04 22.07 -24.21
CA ILE A 31 -10.15 21.01 -23.70
C ILE A 31 -9.49 21.46 -22.39
N ASP A 32 -8.99 22.69 -22.32
CA ASP A 32 -8.39 23.24 -21.10
C ASP A 32 -9.41 23.34 -19.95
N GLU A 33 -10.64 23.78 -20.24
CA GLU A 33 -11.74 23.79 -19.27
C GLU A 33 -12.04 22.37 -18.73
N MET A 34 -12.06 21.37 -19.61
CA MET A 34 -12.26 19.97 -19.20
C MET A 34 -11.11 19.46 -18.33
N MET A 35 -9.86 19.75 -18.68
CA MET A 35 -8.69 19.36 -17.88
C MET A 35 -8.74 19.98 -16.48
N SER A 36 -9.12 21.25 -16.37
CA SER A 36 -9.29 21.93 -15.08
C SER A 36 -10.38 21.27 -14.24
N LEU A 37 -11.57 21.04 -14.81
CA LEU A 37 -12.70 20.40 -14.10
C LEU A 37 -12.35 18.98 -13.63
N CYS A 38 -11.67 18.20 -14.47
CA CYS A 38 -11.19 16.86 -14.09
C CYS A 38 -10.16 16.93 -12.97
N SER A 39 -9.25 17.90 -12.99
CA SER A 39 -8.24 18.11 -11.95
C SER A 39 -8.87 18.50 -10.62
N GLU A 40 -9.90 19.37 -10.63
CA GLU A 40 -10.64 19.74 -9.42
C GLU A 40 -11.45 18.59 -8.84
N VAL A 41 -12.14 17.80 -9.68
CA VAL A 41 -12.87 16.61 -9.21
C VAL A 41 -11.89 15.61 -8.61
N LYS A 42 -10.73 15.42 -9.25
CA LYS A 42 -9.66 14.58 -8.71
C LYS A 42 -9.16 15.13 -7.37
N ALA A 43 -8.94 16.43 -7.24
CA ALA A 43 -8.52 17.05 -5.99
C ALA A 43 -9.56 16.91 -4.87
N GLU A 44 -10.85 17.08 -5.15
CA GLU A 44 -11.95 16.83 -4.19
C GLU A 44 -12.06 15.35 -3.80
N MET A 45 -11.83 14.43 -4.74
CA MET A 45 -11.76 13.00 -4.42
C MET A 45 -10.50 12.63 -3.64
N MET A 46 -9.44 13.43 -3.78
CA MET A 46 -8.18 13.31 -3.05
C MET A 46 -8.15 14.16 -1.77
N GLU A 47 -9.20 14.94 -1.45
CA GLU A 47 -9.33 15.52 -0.11
C GLU A 47 -9.29 14.36 0.87
N LYS A 48 -8.17 14.27 1.61
CA LYS A 48 -7.94 13.22 2.59
C LYS A 48 -9.18 13.15 3.47
N LYS A 49 -9.93 12.04 3.40
CA LYS A 49 -10.89 11.72 4.45
C LYS A 49 -10.13 11.83 5.76
N SER A 50 -10.52 12.78 6.60
CA SER A 50 -9.93 12.88 7.94
C SER A 50 -10.36 11.63 8.71
N PHE A 51 -9.43 10.68 8.86
CA PHE A 51 -9.63 9.49 9.69
C PHE A 51 -9.34 9.75 11.16
N GLY A 52 -8.89 10.98 11.52
CA GLY A 52 -8.41 11.32 12.86
C GLY A 52 -9.42 11.07 13.99
N ASP A 53 -10.71 11.12 13.69
CA ASP A 53 -11.78 10.83 14.67
C ASP A 53 -12.24 9.36 14.67
N LYS A 54 -11.86 8.59 13.64
CA LYS A 54 -12.33 7.21 13.42
C LYS A 54 -11.32 6.15 13.82
N ILE A 55 -10.03 6.43 13.69
CA ILE A 55 -8.96 5.49 13.97
C ILE A 55 -7.93 6.18 14.85
N LYS A 56 -7.75 5.67 16.06
CA LYS A 56 -6.71 6.12 16.98
C LYS A 56 -5.59 5.09 17.01
N VAL A 57 -4.39 5.55 16.70
CA VAL A 57 -3.20 4.70 16.63
C VAL A 57 -2.06 5.30 17.45
N GLU A 58 -1.14 4.43 17.88
CA GLU A 58 0.08 4.83 18.58
C GLU A 58 1.27 4.00 18.08
N ILE A 59 2.40 4.65 17.79
CA ILE A 59 3.64 3.93 17.48
C ILE A 59 4.20 3.41 18.80
N ILE A 60 4.25 2.09 18.95
CA ILE A 60 4.74 1.45 20.18
C ILE A 60 6.19 0.98 20.06
N ASN A 61 6.67 0.74 18.83
CA ASN A 61 8.04 0.29 18.60
C ASN A 61 8.51 0.58 17.16
N GLU A 62 9.81 0.54 16.94
CA GLU A 62 10.45 0.51 15.62
C GLU A 62 11.50 -0.60 15.60
N ILE A 63 11.37 -1.53 14.65
CA ILE A 63 12.17 -2.76 14.61
C ILE A 63 12.81 -2.90 13.21
N PRO A 64 14.12 -3.22 13.13
CA PRO A 64 14.78 -3.49 11.85
C PRO A 64 14.33 -4.84 11.27
N PHE A 65 13.94 -4.84 10.00
CA PHE A 65 13.52 -6.01 9.25
C PHE A 65 14.36 -6.17 7.99
N LEU A 66 14.50 -7.41 7.54
CA LEU A 66 14.75 -7.69 6.13
C LEU A 66 13.41 -7.95 5.44
N TYR A 67 13.22 -7.39 4.25
CA TYR A 67 12.07 -7.69 3.41
C TYR A 67 12.52 -8.06 1.99
N LYS A 68 11.68 -8.84 1.30
CA LYS A 68 11.87 -9.19 -0.10
C LYS A 68 11.10 -8.20 -0.98
N PRO A 69 11.77 -7.39 -1.81
CA PRO A 69 11.09 -6.44 -2.68
C PRO A 69 10.28 -7.13 -3.77
N ILE A 70 9.09 -6.58 -4.05
CA ILE A 70 8.35 -6.90 -5.27
C ILE A 70 8.94 -6.07 -6.41
N LEU A 71 9.29 -6.73 -7.51
CA LEU A 71 9.94 -6.11 -8.67
C LEU A 71 8.99 -5.87 -9.85
N LYS A 72 7.75 -6.38 -9.78
CA LYS A 72 6.73 -6.26 -10.83
C LYS A 72 5.62 -5.32 -10.38
N LYS A 73 5.15 -4.42 -11.25
CA LYS A 73 4.09 -3.45 -10.91
C LYS A 73 2.72 -4.11 -10.78
N ASP A 74 2.35 -4.94 -11.74
CA ASP A 74 1.08 -5.68 -11.76
C ASP A 74 1.28 -7.09 -11.18
N TYR A 75 1.79 -7.14 -9.96
CA TYR A 75 2.22 -8.38 -9.31
C TYR A 75 1.05 -9.31 -8.93
N TYR A 76 -0.18 -8.83 -8.94
CA TYR A 76 -1.39 -9.65 -8.79
C TYR A 76 -1.79 -10.41 -10.07
N GLU A 77 -1.16 -10.13 -11.20
CA GLU A 77 -1.48 -10.78 -12.48
C GLU A 77 -0.50 -11.93 -12.81
N GLY A 78 -1.08 -13.09 -13.14
CA GLY A 78 -0.37 -14.30 -13.50
C GLY A 78 0.21 -15.07 -12.30
N THR A 79 1.30 -15.80 -12.52
CA THR A 79 1.96 -16.69 -11.55
C THR A 79 2.99 -15.99 -10.66
N TYR A 80 3.11 -14.66 -10.75
CA TYR A 80 4.22 -13.93 -10.14
C TYR A 80 4.28 -14.11 -8.61
N LEU A 81 3.14 -14.05 -7.90
CA LEU A 81 3.13 -14.23 -6.44
C LEU A 81 3.48 -15.66 -6.03
N GLU A 82 3.16 -16.64 -6.85
CA GLU A 82 3.48 -18.06 -6.60
C GLU A 82 4.99 -18.27 -6.73
N GLU A 83 5.57 -17.80 -7.85
CA GLU A 83 7.02 -17.81 -8.09
C GLU A 83 7.79 -17.01 -7.03
N PHE A 84 7.25 -15.85 -6.64
CA PHE A 84 7.81 -15.04 -5.57
C PHE A 84 7.81 -15.81 -4.24
N ALA A 85 6.70 -16.47 -3.89
CA ALA A 85 6.57 -17.22 -2.66
C ALA A 85 7.51 -18.43 -2.63
N GLU A 86 7.66 -19.14 -3.75
CA GLU A 86 8.61 -20.24 -3.92
C GLU A 86 10.05 -19.76 -3.73
N LYS A 87 10.45 -18.75 -4.51
CA LYS A 87 11.81 -18.17 -4.44
C LYS A 87 12.14 -17.64 -3.05
N ARG A 88 11.23 -16.88 -2.43
CA ARG A 88 11.36 -16.40 -1.03
C ARG A 88 11.59 -17.57 -0.08
N SER A 89 10.82 -18.65 -0.23
CA SER A 89 10.93 -19.82 0.66
C SER A 89 12.26 -20.54 0.49
N ASP A 90 12.77 -20.65 -0.73
CA ASP A 90 14.05 -21.29 -0.99
C ASP A 90 15.23 -20.45 -0.51
N GLU A 91 15.20 -19.13 -0.71
CA GLU A 91 16.20 -18.21 -0.15
C GLU A 91 16.23 -18.26 1.39
N LEU A 92 15.06 -18.31 2.04
CA LEU A 92 14.94 -18.48 3.49
C LEU A 92 15.47 -19.85 3.97
N LYS A 93 15.31 -20.92 3.20
CA LYS A 93 15.89 -22.24 3.53
C LYS A 93 17.41 -22.22 3.39
N LEU A 94 17.93 -21.67 2.29
CA LEU A 94 19.36 -21.59 2.01
C LEU A 94 20.11 -20.76 3.07
N SER A 95 19.50 -19.66 3.52
CA SER A 95 19.99 -18.82 4.62
C SER A 95 19.69 -19.36 6.02
N LYS A 96 19.12 -20.57 6.14
CA LYS A 96 18.73 -21.23 7.41
C LYS A 96 17.79 -20.37 8.28
N SER A 97 17.03 -19.48 7.67
CA SER A 97 16.17 -18.47 8.33
C SER A 97 14.67 -18.82 8.30
N ILE A 98 14.28 -19.84 7.51
CA ILE A 98 12.87 -20.22 7.28
C ILE A 98 12.09 -20.53 8.57
N ASN A 99 12.72 -21.19 9.55
CA ASN A 99 12.05 -21.55 10.80
C ASN A 99 11.70 -20.31 11.64
N ASN A 100 12.63 -19.37 11.75
CA ASN A 100 12.43 -18.14 12.51
C ASN A 100 11.40 -17.24 11.82
N HIS A 101 11.48 -17.10 10.50
CA HIS A 101 10.46 -16.43 9.69
C HIS A 101 9.06 -17.04 9.92
N ASN A 102 8.93 -18.37 9.79
CA ASN A 102 7.63 -19.02 9.92
C ASN A 102 7.08 -18.93 11.34
N LYS A 103 7.91 -19.12 12.36
CA LYS A 103 7.50 -18.99 13.76
C LYS A 103 7.01 -17.59 14.07
N PHE A 104 7.68 -16.56 13.56
CA PHE A 104 7.26 -15.17 13.69
C PHE A 104 5.87 -14.97 13.07
N TRP A 105 5.71 -15.26 11.77
CA TRP A 105 4.44 -15.03 11.08
C TRP A 105 3.29 -15.93 11.53
N GLN A 106 3.58 -17.13 12.04
CA GLN A 106 2.56 -18.00 12.62
C GLN A 106 1.98 -17.46 13.92
N SER A 107 2.69 -16.56 14.62
CA SER A 107 2.21 -15.90 15.85
C SER A 107 1.15 -14.83 15.55
N TYR A 108 1.00 -14.46 14.28
CA TYR A 108 0.05 -13.47 13.81
C TYR A 108 -1.00 -14.08 12.86
N GLU A 109 -2.17 -13.48 12.86
CA GLU A 109 -3.15 -13.59 11.78
C GLU A 109 -2.94 -12.39 10.85
N ILE A 110 -2.59 -12.64 9.60
CA ILE A 110 -2.40 -11.58 8.60
C ILE A 110 -3.76 -11.23 8.02
N ILE A 111 -4.23 -10.01 8.26
CA ILE A 111 -5.56 -9.57 7.82
C ILE A 111 -5.46 -8.96 6.41
N LYS A 112 -4.50 -8.06 6.20
CA LYS A 112 -4.22 -7.41 4.90
C LYS A 112 -2.78 -6.94 4.85
N GLY A 113 -2.22 -6.82 3.66
CA GLY A 113 -0.94 -6.14 3.48
C GLY A 113 -0.50 -6.14 2.04
N ASN A 114 0.59 -5.41 1.77
CA ASN A 114 1.24 -5.36 0.47
C ASN A 114 2.75 -5.64 0.54
N ILE A 115 3.18 -6.27 1.63
CA ILE A 115 4.49 -6.90 1.82
C ILE A 115 4.27 -8.40 1.96
N PHE A 116 4.99 -9.19 1.16
CA PHE A 116 4.77 -10.64 1.04
C PHE A 116 5.95 -11.49 1.54
N GLY A 117 7.02 -10.87 2.02
CA GLY A 117 8.15 -11.58 2.59
C GLY A 117 8.99 -10.63 3.41
N SER A 118 9.04 -10.86 4.71
CA SER A 118 9.83 -10.06 5.63
C SER A 118 10.08 -10.81 6.93
N VAL A 119 11.11 -10.42 7.68
CA VAL A 119 11.46 -11.05 8.97
C VAL A 119 12.23 -10.03 9.83
N PRO A 120 11.95 -9.95 11.15
CA PRO A 120 12.76 -9.13 12.05
C PRO A 120 14.22 -9.60 12.04
N MET A 121 15.15 -8.67 11.92
CA MET A 121 16.58 -8.98 11.90
C MET A 121 17.07 -9.58 13.22
N GLU A 122 16.45 -9.21 14.34
CA GLU A 122 16.74 -9.76 15.67
C GLU A 122 16.50 -11.29 15.77
N LEU A 123 15.68 -11.85 14.89
CA LEU A 123 15.42 -13.29 14.83
C LEU A 123 16.39 -14.03 13.92
N LEU A 124 17.34 -13.34 13.29
CA LEU A 124 18.30 -13.91 12.36
C LEU A 124 19.71 -13.86 12.95
N ASN A 125 20.56 -14.78 12.52
CA ASN A 125 22.00 -14.68 12.77
C ASN A 125 22.68 -13.85 11.67
N GLU A 126 23.91 -13.40 11.92
CA GLU A 126 24.67 -12.54 11.00
C GLU A 126 24.87 -13.19 9.62
N ASP A 127 25.10 -14.50 9.59
CA ASP A 127 25.26 -15.26 8.34
C ASP A 127 23.96 -15.27 7.53
N GLY A 128 22.82 -15.51 8.16
CA GLY A 128 21.50 -15.51 7.52
C GLY A 128 21.12 -14.13 6.99
N ILE A 129 21.41 -13.07 7.74
CA ILE A 129 21.23 -11.68 7.28
C ILE A 129 22.07 -11.42 6.03
N ARG A 130 23.36 -11.79 6.07
CA ARG A 130 24.28 -11.60 4.94
C ARG A 130 23.83 -12.37 3.70
N ASP A 131 23.37 -13.61 3.87
CA ASP A 131 22.93 -14.44 2.76
C ASP A 131 21.61 -13.92 2.15
N LEU A 132 20.63 -13.53 2.98
CA LEU A 132 19.39 -12.91 2.49
C LEU A 132 19.67 -11.60 1.74
N LYS A 133 20.57 -10.75 2.25
CA LYS A 133 21.01 -9.54 1.51
C LYS A 133 21.63 -9.88 0.17
N ARG A 134 22.45 -10.95 0.07
CA ARG A 134 23.00 -11.43 -1.22
C ARG A 134 21.92 -11.92 -2.19
N PHE A 135 20.81 -12.44 -1.68
CA PHE A 135 19.64 -12.80 -2.48
C PHE A 135 18.74 -11.58 -2.83
N GLY A 136 19.16 -10.36 -2.47
CA GLY A 136 18.42 -9.13 -2.76
C GLY A 136 17.24 -8.91 -1.82
N TRP A 137 17.36 -9.31 -0.56
CA TRP A 137 16.50 -8.79 0.50
C TRP A 137 17.06 -7.46 0.98
N ASP A 138 16.17 -6.50 1.16
CA ASP A 138 16.53 -5.14 1.57
C ASP A 138 16.24 -4.94 3.05
N GLU A 139 17.07 -4.12 3.69
CA GLU A 139 16.88 -3.71 5.08
C GLU A 139 15.93 -2.51 5.15
N CYS A 140 14.99 -2.54 6.09
CA CYS A 140 14.11 -1.43 6.38
C CYS A 140 13.73 -1.42 7.86
N ASN A 141 13.38 -0.24 8.36
CA ASN A 141 12.78 -0.13 9.69
C ASN A 141 11.27 -0.26 9.57
N VAL A 142 10.69 -1.05 10.46
CA VAL A 142 9.24 -1.29 10.54
C VAL A 142 8.73 -0.67 11.83
N ARG A 143 7.82 0.29 11.69
CA ARG A 143 7.09 0.83 12.82
C ARG A 143 5.96 -0.12 13.18
N VAL A 144 5.93 -0.54 14.43
CA VAL A 144 4.82 -1.29 15.02
C VAL A 144 3.86 -0.28 15.62
N ILE A 145 2.64 -0.28 15.10
CA ILE A 145 1.62 0.70 15.43
C ILE A 145 0.44 -0.05 16.05
N ASP A 146 0.13 0.27 17.30
CA ASP A 146 -1.03 -0.29 18.00
C ASP A 146 -2.31 0.44 17.58
N VAL A 147 -3.39 -0.32 17.40
CA VAL A 147 -4.71 0.22 17.05
C VAL A 147 -5.54 0.33 18.33
N LEU A 148 -5.40 1.48 19.00
CA LEU A 148 -6.05 1.77 20.28
C LEU A 148 -7.58 1.85 20.16
N GLU A 149 -8.08 2.41 19.06
CA GLU A 149 -9.52 2.55 18.83
C GLU A 149 -9.84 2.51 17.33
N ARG A 150 -10.85 1.71 16.96
CA ARG A 150 -11.37 1.61 15.60
C ARG A 150 -12.89 1.78 15.58
N LYS A 151 -13.35 2.96 15.15
CA LYS A 151 -14.77 3.33 14.94
C LYS A 151 -15.14 3.34 13.46
N CYS A 152 -14.50 2.48 12.67
CA CYS A 152 -14.68 2.38 11.23
C CYS A 152 -14.82 0.92 10.83
N ASP A 153 -15.34 0.67 9.63
CA ASP A 153 -15.29 -0.67 9.06
C ASP A 153 -13.87 -1.04 8.59
N PHE A 154 -13.71 -2.29 8.13
CA PHE A 154 -12.41 -2.79 7.71
C PHE A 154 -11.92 -2.17 6.40
N ASN A 155 -12.82 -1.81 5.48
CA ASN A 155 -12.43 -1.16 4.22
C ASN A 155 -11.92 0.26 4.47
N GLU A 156 -12.55 0.99 5.41
CA GLU A 156 -12.09 2.30 5.85
C GLU A 156 -10.70 2.22 6.52
N MET A 157 -10.41 1.15 7.27
CA MET A 157 -9.09 0.91 7.84
C MET A 157 -8.02 0.66 6.77
N ILE A 158 -8.37 -0.11 5.73
CA ILE A 158 -7.49 -0.32 4.57
C ILE A 158 -7.22 1.01 3.87
N GLU A 159 -8.26 1.81 3.60
CA GLU A 159 -8.14 3.11 2.94
C GLU A 159 -7.24 4.08 3.75
N PHE A 160 -7.38 4.06 5.08
CA PHE A 160 -6.49 4.79 5.99
C PHE A 160 -5.03 4.34 5.84
N CYS A 161 -4.76 3.04 5.87
CA CYS A 161 -3.40 2.52 5.75
C CYS A 161 -2.78 2.77 4.36
N ASP A 162 -3.57 2.63 3.30
CA ASP A 162 -3.15 2.96 1.93
C ASP A 162 -2.79 4.44 1.80
N THR A 163 -3.53 5.32 2.47
CA THR A 163 -3.31 6.77 2.44
C THR A 163 -2.10 7.21 3.28
N GLU A 164 -1.91 6.64 4.46
CA GLU A 164 -0.93 7.13 5.44
C GLU A 164 0.42 6.40 5.39
N TYR A 165 0.45 5.12 5.00
CA TYR A 165 1.65 4.28 5.14
C TYR A 165 2.22 3.77 3.82
N GLY A 166 1.38 3.55 2.80
CA GLY A 166 1.83 3.07 1.48
C GLY A 166 2.34 1.62 1.48
N LYS A 167 3.28 1.23 2.35
CA LYS A 167 3.80 -0.14 2.54
C LYS A 167 3.50 -0.61 3.95
N TYR A 168 2.57 -1.56 4.08
CA TYR A 168 2.12 -2.01 5.40
C TYR A 168 1.60 -3.45 5.40
N VAL A 169 1.49 -3.99 6.62
CA VAL A 169 0.74 -5.22 6.92
C VAL A 169 -0.10 -4.97 8.17
N ILE A 170 -1.41 -5.21 8.07
CA ILE A 170 -2.34 -5.25 9.19
C ILE A 170 -2.35 -6.68 9.72
N VAL A 171 -2.01 -6.82 10.99
CA VAL A 171 -1.92 -8.11 11.67
C VAL A 171 -2.73 -8.10 12.95
N LYS A 172 -3.15 -9.28 13.38
CA LYS A 172 -3.68 -9.52 14.71
C LYS A 172 -2.82 -10.53 15.43
N GLU A 173 -2.31 -10.18 16.60
CA GLU A 173 -1.54 -11.11 17.41
C GLU A 173 -2.47 -12.20 17.95
N LYS A 174 -2.14 -13.48 17.74
CA LYS A 174 -3.04 -14.59 18.12
C LYS A 174 -3.16 -14.79 19.63
N SER A 175 -2.10 -14.47 20.38
CA SER A 175 -2.05 -14.67 21.84
C SER A 175 -2.90 -13.66 22.60
N THR A 176 -2.88 -12.40 22.17
CA THR A 176 -3.55 -11.28 22.86
C THR A 176 -4.82 -10.81 22.15
N GLY A 177 -4.93 -11.10 20.85
CA GLY A 177 -5.98 -10.57 19.99
C GLY A 177 -5.79 -9.11 19.60
N VAL A 178 -4.66 -8.49 19.93
CA VAL A 178 -4.37 -7.08 19.63
C VAL A 178 -4.16 -6.91 18.12
N GLU A 179 -4.81 -5.89 17.54
CA GLU A 179 -4.69 -5.50 16.14
C GLU A 179 -3.59 -4.45 16.00
N MET A 180 -2.66 -4.68 15.07
CA MET A 180 -1.52 -3.81 14.85
C MET A 180 -1.30 -3.55 13.37
N ILE A 181 -0.67 -2.42 13.06
CA ILE A 181 -0.20 -2.06 11.73
C ILE A 181 1.32 -2.09 11.75
N LEU A 182 1.90 -2.90 10.88
CA LEU A 182 3.33 -2.93 10.60
C LEU A 182 3.58 -2.02 9.40
N HIS A 183 4.09 -0.81 9.63
CA HIS A 183 4.42 0.14 8.58
C HIS A 183 5.89 0.03 8.21
N TYR A 184 6.16 -0.34 6.96
CA TYR A 184 7.50 -0.55 6.42
C TYR A 184 8.03 0.74 5.81
N MET A 185 9.07 1.32 6.41
CA MET A 185 9.71 2.53 5.92
C MET A 185 10.65 2.20 4.76
N ILE A 186 10.05 2.02 3.58
CA ILE A 186 10.71 1.66 2.32
C ILE A 186 10.67 2.89 1.40
N GLY A 187 11.82 3.27 0.85
CA GLY A 187 11.99 4.38 -0.10
C GLY A 187 11.70 4.00 -1.54
#